data_AF-A0A349LKR2-F1
#
_entry.id   AF-A0A349LKR2-F1
#
_cell.length_a   1.000
_cell.length_b   1.000
_cell.length_c   1.000
_cell.angle_alpha   90.00
_cell.angle_beta   90.00
_cell.angle_gamma   90.00
#
_symmetry.space_group_name_H-M   'P 1'
#
loop_
_entity.id
_entity.type
_entity.pdbx_description
1 polymer ?
#
loop_
_entity_poly.entity_id
_entity_poly.type
_entity_poly.pdbx_seq_one_letter_code
_entity_poly.pdbx_strand_id
1 'polypeptide(L)'
;MKYGYHADFICPTLPDINNVGIDPYLAGYDAEDIFCKDVQALFQENNSQHAMNRLFSAISSNLDKFHGRARLVREKSWLGADLFEDGSLEIVYIDGDHTYEAVVKDLAAWYLKIRKGGILRGDDIGW
;
A
#
# COMPACT_ATOMS: atom_id res chain seq x y z
N MET A 1 3.49 -0.29 -0.01
CA MET A 1 4.16 -0.60 -1.30
C MET A 1 4.86 0.63 -1.85
N LYS A 2 6.01 0.94 -1.26
CA LYS A 2 6.63 2.27 -1.22
C LYS A 2 6.86 2.93 -2.59
N TYR A 3 7.21 2.18 -3.63
CA TYR A 3 7.46 2.73 -4.98
C TYR A 3 6.68 2.03 -6.10
N GLY A 4 5.70 1.17 -5.77
CA GLY A 4 4.96 0.39 -6.78
C GLY A 4 5.67 -0.86 -7.32
N TYR A 5 6.88 -1.17 -6.84
CA TYR A 5 7.69 -2.29 -7.35
C TYR A 5 7.06 -3.67 -7.23
N HIS A 6 6.19 -3.93 -6.25
CA HIS A 6 5.52 -5.24 -6.20
C HIS A 6 4.65 -5.48 -7.45
N ALA A 7 4.08 -4.46 -8.09
CA ALA A 7 3.23 -4.62 -9.27
C ALA A 7 4.09 -4.95 -10.48
N ASP A 8 5.27 -4.33 -10.57
CA ASP A 8 6.29 -4.65 -11.58
C ASP A 8 6.77 -6.09 -11.51
N PHE A 9 6.73 -6.72 -10.33
CA PHE A 9 7.04 -8.14 -10.18
C PHE A 9 5.80 -9.05 -10.32
N ILE A 10 4.69 -8.72 -9.66
CA ILE A 10 3.49 -9.55 -9.58
C ILE A 10 2.79 -9.62 -10.93
N CYS A 11 2.53 -8.49 -11.58
CA CYS A 11 1.69 -8.48 -12.78
C CYS A 11 2.30 -9.22 -13.98
N PRO A 12 3.63 -9.24 -14.19
CA PRO A 12 4.25 -10.10 -15.21
C PRO A 12 4.36 -11.58 -14.81
N THR A 13 4.54 -11.87 -13.52
CA THR A 13 4.77 -13.25 -13.03
C THR A 13 3.47 -14.04 -12.84
N LEU A 14 2.40 -13.35 -12.45
CA LEU A 14 1.09 -13.91 -12.13
C LEU A 14 0.04 -13.19 -13.00
N PRO A 15 -0.19 -13.65 -14.25
CA PRO A 15 -0.99 -12.92 -15.24
C PRO A 15 -2.45 -12.74 -14.83
N ASP A 16 -2.99 -13.68 -14.04
CA ASP A 16 -4.39 -13.71 -13.62
C ASP A 16 -4.66 -12.92 -12.31
N ILE A 17 -3.62 -12.34 -11.69
CA ILE A 17 -3.77 -11.58 -10.45
C ILE A 17 -3.94 -10.09 -10.74
N ASN A 18 -4.91 -9.49 -10.04
CA ASN A 18 -5.06 -8.05 -9.91
C ASN A 18 -4.39 -7.58 -8.61
N ASN A 19 -3.60 -6.52 -8.68
CA ASN A 19 -2.92 -5.90 -7.57
C ASN A 19 -3.54 -4.54 -7.24
N VAL A 20 -3.92 -4.34 -5.97
CA VAL A 20 -4.40 -3.04 -5.48
C VAL A 20 -3.51 -2.63 -4.32
N GLY A 21 -2.82 -1.50 -4.47
CA GLY A 21 -2.08 -0.86 -3.38
C GLY A 21 -2.93 0.19 -2.69
N ILE A 22 -2.97 0.17 -1.36
CA ILE A 22 -3.67 1.15 -0.54
C ILE A 22 -2.66 1.84 0.36
N ASP A 23 -2.62 3.16 0.28
CA ASP A 23 -1.75 4.00 1.09
C ASP A 23 -2.36 5.40 1.13
N PRO A 24 -2.41 6.08 2.28
CA PRO A 24 -2.97 7.42 2.36
C PRO A 24 -2.10 8.47 1.66
N TYR A 25 -0.83 8.15 1.37
CA TYR A 25 0.21 9.06 0.88
C TYR A 25 0.24 10.37 1.68
N LEU A 26 0.09 10.24 3.00
CA LEU A 26 0.16 11.35 3.94
C LEU A 26 1.58 11.46 4.49
N ALA A 27 2.06 12.69 4.60
CA ALA A 27 3.32 12.99 5.27
C ALA A 27 3.10 13.36 6.73
N GLY A 28 4.11 13.14 7.57
CA GLY A 28 4.16 13.67 8.93
C GLY A 28 3.18 13.05 9.93
N TYR A 29 2.66 11.86 9.64
CA TYR A 29 1.92 11.06 10.63
C TYR A 29 2.88 10.35 11.61
N ASP A 30 4.12 10.09 11.17
CA ASP A 30 5.23 9.61 11.98
C ASP A 30 6.46 10.52 11.76
N ALA A 31 7.10 10.95 12.86
CA ALA A 31 8.30 11.80 12.83
C ALA A 31 9.57 11.02 12.42
N GLU A 32 9.55 9.71 12.64
CA GLU A 32 10.64 8.78 12.29
C GLU A 32 10.46 8.17 10.90
N ASP A 33 9.46 8.62 10.12
CA ASP A 33 9.23 8.18 8.74
C ASP A 33 10.38 8.65 7.83
N ILE A 34 11.38 7.77 7.66
CA ILE A 34 12.52 7.95 6.75
C ILE A 34 12.05 7.96 5.30
N PHE A 35 11.01 7.20 4.97
CA PHE A 35 10.53 7.07 3.60
C PHE A 35 10.04 8.41 3.05
N CYS A 36 9.31 9.19 3.86
CA CYS A 36 8.91 10.53 3.44
C CYS A 36 10.12 11.44 3.13
N LYS A 37 11.19 11.37 3.94
CA LYS A 37 12.44 12.13 3.72
C LYS A 37 13.14 11.70 2.43
N ASP A 38 13.16 10.41 2.12
CA ASP A 38 13.73 9.88 0.88
C ASP A 38 12.95 10.37 -0.36
N VAL A 39 11.62 10.41 -0.26
CA VAL A 39 10.74 10.91 -1.34
C VAL A 39 10.95 12.41 -1.56
N GLN A 40 11.12 13.20 -0.50
CA GLN A 40 11.49 14.61 -0.61
C GLN A 40 12.81 14.80 -1.35
N ALA A 41 13.85 14.03 -0.99
CA ALA A 41 15.15 14.09 -1.65
C ALA A 41 15.06 13.70 -3.13
N LEU A 42 14.31 12.63 -3.45
CA LEU A 42 14.09 12.15 -4.82
C LEU A 42 13.51 13.24 -5.73
N PHE A 43 12.53 13.99 -5.24
CA PHE A 43 11.86 15.04 -6.03
C PHE A 43 12.46 16.44 -5.85
N GLN A 44 13.50 16.59 -5.04
CA GLN A 44 14.04 17.89 -4.61
C GLN A 44 12.94 18.81 -4.09
N GLU A 45 12.05 18.25 -3.27
CA GLU A 45 10.84 18.90 -2.79
C GLU A 45 10.90 19.12 -1.27
N ASN A 46 10.80 20.39 -0.86
CA ASN A 46 10.89 20.78 0.55
C ASN A 46 9.58 20.57 1.32
N ASN A 47 8.45 20.51 0.62
CA ASN A 47 7.16 20.19 1.21
C ASN A 47 6.91 18.67 1.16
N SER A 48 6.98 18.02 2.31
CA SER A 48 6.82 16.58 2.47
C SER A 48 5.52 16.05 1.85
N GLN A 49 4.39 16.72 2.09
CA GLN A 49 3.10 16.31 1.53
C GLN A 49 3.05 16.48 0.00
N HIS A 50 3.66 17.54 -0.53
CA HIS A 50 3.76 17.72 -1.98
C HIS A 50 4.63 16.63 -2.62
N ALA A 51 5.73 16.24 -1.98
CA ALA A 51 6.56 15.14 -2.43
C ALA A 51 5.78 13.82 -2.49
N MET A 52 4.99 13.51 -1.45
CA MET A 52 4.11 12.33 -1.42
C MET A 52 3.00 12.38 -2.48
N ASN A 53 2.45 13.57 -2.78
CA ASN A 53 1.50 13.74 -3.88
C ASN A 53 2.14 13.43 -5.24
N ARG A 54 3.35 13.94 -5.47
CA ARG A 54 4.11 13.67 -6.71
C ARG A 54 4.42 12.19 -6.86
N LEU A 55 4.80 11.53 -5.77
CA LEU A 55 5.03 10.09 -5.76
C LEU A 55 3.77 9.31 -6.14
N PHE A 56 2.63 9.61 -5.51
CA PHE A 56 1.35 8.96 -5.84
C PHE A 56 1.02 9.09 -7.33
N SER A 57 1.15 10.30 -7.89
CA SER A 57 0.90 10.55 -9.31
C SER A 57 1.87 9.78 -10.21
N ALA A 58 3.16 9.76 -9.87
CA ALA A 58 4.18 9.05 -10.65
C ALA A 58 3.94 7.53 -10.66
N ILE A 59 3.67 6.94 -9.50
CA ILE A 59 3.39 5.49 -9.40
C ILE A 59 2.09 5.17 -10.12
N SER A 60 1.01 5.94 -9.89
CA SER A 60 -0.29 5.70 -10.54
C SER A 60 -0.14 5.68 -12.06
N SER A 61 0.57 6.66 -12.63
CA SER A 61 0.83 6.71 -14.08
C SER A 61 1.71 5.54 -14.56
N ASN A 62 2.70 5.11 -13.78
CA ASN A 62 3.49 3.92 -14.12
C ASN A 62 2.66 2.63 -14.11
N LEU A 63 1.64 2.52 -13.25
CA LEU A 63 0.77 1.34 -13.19
C LEU A 63 -0.19 1.23 -14.38
N ASP A 64 -0.44 2.31 -15.12
CA ASP A 64 -1.30 2.29 -16.32
C ASP A 64 -0.83 1.29 -17.38
N LYS A 65 0.48 0.97 -17.41
CA LYS A 65 1.06 -0.05 -18.29
C LYS A 65 0.53 -1.47 -18.02
N PHE A 66 -0.10 -1.70 -16.86
CA PHE A 66 -0.75 -2.98 -16.52
C PHE A 66 -2.23 -3.01 -16.88
N HIS A 67 -2.73 -2.00 -17.60
CA HIS A 67 -4.07 -1.99 -18.20
C HIS A 67 -5.19 -2.31 -17.19
N GLY A 68 -5.10 -1.72 -16.00
CA GLY A 68 -6.10 -1.88 -14.93
C GLY A 68 -5.88 -3.06 -13.99
N ARG A 69 -4.93 -3.97 -14.29
CA ARG A 69 -4.56 -5.06 -13.37
C ARG A 69 -3.76 -4.59 -12.15
N ALA A 70 -3.20 -3.39 -12.20
CA ALA A 70 -2.57 -2.76 -11.05
C ALA A 70 -3.12 -1.36 -10.87
N ARG A 71 -3.48 -0.98 -9.64
CA ARG A 71 -3.89 0.39 -9.30
C ARG A 71 -3.54 0.76 -7.88
N LEU A 72 -3.44 2.06 -7.64
CA LEU A 72 -3.34 2.63 -6.30
C LEU A 72 -4.68 3.22 -5.87
N VAL A 73 -4.96 3.12 -4.58
CA VAL A 73 -6.05 3.80 -3.90
C VAL A 73 -5.44 4.66 -2.81
N ARG A 74 -5.70 5.96 -2.89
CA ARG A 74 -5.30 6.90 -1.84
C ARG A 74 -6.33 6.88 -0.71
N GLU A 75 -6.09 6.05 0.29
CA GLU A 75 -6.99 5.89 1.43
C GLU A 75 -6.23 5.29 2.63
N LYS A 76 -6.75 5.51 3.85
CA LYS A 76 -6.26 4.81 5.05
C LYS A 76 -6.57 3.32 4.96
N SER A 77 -5.63 2.49 5.40
CA SER A 77 -5.68 1.03 5.29
C SER A 77 -7.04 0.42 5.68
N TRP A 78 -7.53 0.68 6.90
CA TRP A 78 -8.81 0.14 7.37
C TRP A 78 -10.05 0.65 6.61
N LEU A 79 -10.02 1.84 6.02
CA LEU A 79 -11.11 2.33 5.16
C LEU A 79 -11.01 1.72 3.76
N GLY A 80 -9.80 1.51 3.27
CA GLY A 80 -9.56 0.81 2.01
C GLY A 80 -10.04 -0.64 2.02
N ALA A 81 -10.06 -1.29 3.19
CA ALA A 81 -10.62 -2.63 3.36
C ALA A 81 -12.12 -2.71 3.01
N ASP A 82 -12.88 -1.63 3.21
CA ASP A 82 -14.31 -1.57 2.89
C ASP A 82 -14.61 -1.62 1.38
N LEU A 83 -13.59 -1.46 0.54
CA LEU A 83 -13.69 -1.61 -0.91
C LEU A 83 -13.79 -3.07 -1.35
N PHE A 84 -13.64 -4.03 -0.43
CA PHE A 84 -13.60 -5.45 -0.72
C PHE A 84 -14.67 -6.21 0.07
N GLU A 85 -15.27 -7.17 -0.60
CA GLU A 85 -16.20 -8.12 0.02
C GLU A 85 -15.44 -9.08 0.95
N ASP A 86 -16.11 -9.55 1.99
CA ASP A 86 -15.56 -10.56 2.89
C ASP A 86 -15.26 -11.85 2.11
N GLY A 87 -14.09 -12.44 2.37
CA GLY A 87 -13.66 -13.66 1.68
C GLY A 87 -13.31 -13.50 0.19
N SER A 88 -13.17 -12.28 -0.32
CA SER A 88 -12.88 -12.02 -1.76
C SER A 88 -11.39 -12.01 -2.10
N LEU A 89 -10.51 -11.79 -1.11
CA LEU A 89 -9.07 -11.62 -1.34
C LEU A 89 -8.30 -12.92 -1.16
N GLU A 90 -7.38 -13.20 -2.08
CA GLU A 90 -6.50 -14.36 -1.98
C GLU A 90 -5.29 -14.12 -1.10
N ILE A 91 -4.72 -12.92 -1.19
CA ILE A 91 -3.50 -12.51 -0.49
C ILE A 91 -3.70 -11.07 -0.04
N VAL A 92 -3.37 -10.80 1.22
CA VAL A 92 -3.22 -9.45 1.77
C VAL A 92 -1.82 -9.34 2.37
N TYR A 93 -1.12 -8.26 2.02
CA TYR A 93 0.20 -7.92 2.55
C TYR A 93 0.13 -6.55 3.22
N ILE A 94 0.36 -6.50 4.54
CA ILE A 94 0.34 -5.27 5.34
C ILE A 94 1.79 -4.82 5.59
N ASP A 95 2.09 -3.59 5.20
CA ASP A 95 3.39 -2.91 5.39
C ASP A 95 3.07 -1.44 5.52
N GLY A 96 2.47 -1.13 6.68
CA GLY A 96 1.74 0.11 6.98
C GLY A 96 2.41 0.89 8.11
N ASP A 97 1.61 1.52 8.96
CA ASP A 97 2.12 2.16 10.18
C ASP A 97 2.44 1.07 11.20
N HIS A 98 3.66 1.11 11.73
CA HIS A 98 4.25 0.04 12.56
C HIS A 98 3.96 0.23 14.06
N THR A 99 3.12 1.20 14.43
CA THR A 99 2.58 1.28 15.78
C THR A 99 1.65 0.10 16.05
N TYR A 100 1.69 -0.41 17.29
CA TYR A 100 0.86 -1.55 17.68
C TYR A 100 -0.62 -1.33 17.40
N GLU A 101 -1.12 -0.12 17.67
CA GLU A 101 -2.51 0.26 17.43
C GLU A 101 -2.89 0.23 15.95
N ALA A 102 -2.00 0.70 15.06
CA ALA A 102 -2.23 0.66 13.62
C ALA A 102 -2.22 -0.78 13.09
N VAL A 103 -1.26 -1.60 13.53
CA VAL A 103 -1.17 -3.02 13.15
C VAL A 103 -2.43 -3.78 13.57
N VAL A 104 -2.87 -3.64 14.83
CA VAL A 104 -4.09 -4.31 15.32
C VAL A 104 -5.31 -3.89 14.50
N LYS A 105 -5.40 -2.60 14.16
CA LYS A 105 -6.51 -2.06 13.38
C LYS A 105 -6.54 -2.58 11.95
N ASP A 106 -5.37 -2.69 11.33
CA ASP A 106 -5.24 -3.24 9.98
C ASP A 106 -5.54 -4.74 9.96
N LEU A 107 -5.01 -5.50 10.92
CA LEU A 107 -5.34 -6.93 11.05
C LEU A 107 -6.85 -7.14 11.21
N ALA A 108 -7.51 -6.33 12.05
CA ALA A 108 -8.96 -6.43 12.25
C ALA A 108 -9.75 -6.09 10.97
N ALA A 109 -9.32 -5.08 10.21
CA ALA A 109 -10.00 -4.67 8.99
C ALA A 109 -9.81 -5.68 7.85
N TRP A 110 -8.60 -6.23 7.70
CA TRP A 110 -8.25 -7.07 6.55
C TRP A 110 -8.55 -8.56 6.75
N TYR A 111 -8.57 -9.06 7.99
CA TYR A 111 -8.74 -10.49 8.27
C TYR A 111 -10.00 -11.09 7.63
N LEU A 112 -11.14 -10.41 7.72
CA LEU A 112 -12.41 -10.90 7.15
C LEU A 112 -12.45 -10.84 5.62
N LYS A 113 -11.61 -10.02 4.99
CA LYS A 113 -11.56 -9.85 3.53
C LYS A 113 -10.90 -11.03 2.83
N ILE A 114 -10.17 -11.86 3.58
CA ILE A 114 -9.37 -12.95 3.04
C ILE A 114 -10.23 -14.21 2.89
N ARG A 115 -10.17 -14.83 1.72
CA ARG A 115 -10.85 -16.10 1.44
C ARG A 115 -10.35 -17.21 2.34
N LYS A 116 -11.17 -18.25 2.52
CA LYS A 116 -10.72 -19.45 3.23
C LYS A 116 -9.49 -20.07 2.54
N GLY A 117 -8.42 -20.24 3.30
CA GLY A 117 -7.13 -20.73 2.79
C GLY A 117 -6.26 -19.67 2.08
N GLY A 118 -6.68 -18.40 2.09
CA GLY A 118 -5.86 -17.28 1.65
C GLY A 118 -4.75 -16.92 2.64
N ILE A 119 -3.92 -15.96 2.25
CA ILE A 119 -2.71 -15.57 2.99
C ILE A 119 -2.87 -14.15 3.53
N LEU A 120 -2.69 -13.99 4.84
CA LEU A 120 -2.38 -12.70 5.46
C LEU A 120 -0.91 -12.70 5.83
N ARG A 121 -0.17 -11.72 5.35
CA ARG A 121 1.22 -11.49 5.72
C ARG A 121 1.42 -10.03 6.04
N GLY A 122 2.40 -9.71 6.87
CA GLY A 122 2.90 -8.36 6.99
C GLY A 122 4.40 -8.34 7.20
N ASP A 123 4.96 -7.14 7.10
CA ASP A 123 6.18 -6.81 7.84
C ASP A 123 5.80 -6.62 9.33
N ASP A 124 6.76 -6.42 10.24
CA ASP A 124 6.54 -5.98 11.66
C ASP A 124 6.74 -7.04 12.76
N ILE A 125 7.19 -8.25 12.42
CA ILE A 125 7.71 -9.17 13.45
C ILE A 125 9.11 -8.69 13.85
N GLY A 126 9.20 -7.86 14.90
CA GLY A 126 10.44 -7.44 15.55
C GLY A 126 10.87 -5.99 15.35
N TRP A 127 9.92 -5.07 15.11
CA TRP A 127 10.14 -3.63 15.19
C TRP A 127 10.38 -3.16 16.64
#